data_AF-A0A1P8KCE8-F1
#
_entry.id   AF-A0A1P8KCE8-F1
#
_cell.length_a   1.000
_cell.length_b   1.000
_cell.length_c   1.000
_cell.angle_alpha   90.00
_cell.angle_beta   90.00
_cell.angle_gamma   90.00
#
_symmetry.space_group_name_H-M   'P 1'
#
loop_
_entity.id
_entity.type
_entity.pdbx_description
1 polymer ?
#
loop_
_entity_poly.entity_id
_entity_poly.type
_entity_poly.pdbx_seq_one_letter_code
_entity_poly.pdbx_strand_id
1 'polypeptide(L)'
;MHAPLNLRPVNANVVGVHLADGAHVGNLKRIGDVWKFKAVGYDANGALEPGGGPLTDQHNAEFTAPDAETVNARLGPALPGIG
;
A
#
# COMPACT_ATOMS: atom_id res chain seq x y z
N MET A 1 -13.34 -7.95 -9.69
CA MET A 1 -12.28 -7.00 -10.06
C MET A 1 -12.26 -5.95 -8.98
N HIS A 2 -11.17 -5.77 -8.25
CA HIS A 2 -11.10 -4.70 -7.24
C HIS A 2 -10.96 -3.35 -7.91
N ALA A 3 -11.57 -2.33 -7.30
CA ALA A 3 -11.33 -0.96 -7.70
C ALA A 3 -9.85 -0.59 -7.46
N PRO A 4 -9.26 0.28 -8.31
CA PRO A 4 -7.84 0.57 -8.25
C PRO A 4 -7.44 1.24 -6.93
N LEU A 5 -6.23 0.93 -6.50
CA LEU A 5 -5.52 1.60 -5.41
C LEU A 5 -5.20 3.04 -5.81
N ASN A 6 -5.34 3.94 -4.84
CA ASN A 6 -5.02 5.35 -4.97
C ASN A 6 -3.73 5.68 -4.21
N LEU A 7 -2.86 6.44 -4.89
CA LEU A 7 -1.63 6.95 -4.29
C LEU A 7 -1.84 8.38 -3.81
N ARG A 8 -1.44 8.65 -2.56
CA ARG A 8 -1.51 9.99 -1.96
C ARG A 8 -0.12 10.39 -1.46
N PRO A 9 0.52 11.43 -2.03
CA PRO A 9 1.83 11.86 -1.55
C PRO A 9 1.71 12.36 -0.11
N VAL A 10 2.59 11.89 0.76
CA VAL A 10 2.71 12.37 2.16
C VAL A 10 3.88 13.34 2.25
N ASN A 11 5.01 12.98 1.65
CA ASN A 11 6.18 13.84 1.44
C ASN A 11 7.04 13.29 0.28
N ALA A 12 8.22 13.89 0.05
CA ALA A 12 9.12 13.51 -1.04
C ALA A 12 9.57 12.03 -1.02
N ASN A 13 9.58 11.38 0.14
CA ASN A 13 10.07 10.01 0.33
C ASN A 13 8.98 9.03 0.77
N VAL A 14 7.73 9.48 0.89
CA VAL A 14 6.62 8.68 1.39
C VAL A 14 5.35 8.97 0.60
N VAL A 15 4.75 7.92 0.06
CA VAL A 15 3.45 7.95 -0.62
C VAL A 15 2.54 6.93 0.04
N GLY A 16 1.37 7.35 0.50
CA GLY A 16 0.34 6.47 1.07
C GLY A 16 -0.45 5.75 -0.02
N VAL A 17 -0.69 4.46 0.18
CA VAL A 17 -1.49 3.59 -0.70
C VAL A 17 -2.84 3.37 -0.03
N HIS A 18 -3.91 3.65 -0.76
CA HIS A 18 -5.28 3.60 -0.25
C HIS A 18 -6.17 2.75 -1.16
N LEU A 19 -7.15 2.08 -0.58
CA LEU A 19 -8.26 1.48 -1.33
C LEU A 19 -9.09 2.58 -2.02
N ALA A 20 -9.97 2.17 -2.93
CA ALA A 20 -10.87 3.08 -3.63
C ALA A 20 -11.81 3.85 -2.68
N ASP A 21 -12.24 3.23 -1.59
CA ASP A 21 -13.04 3.86 -0.53
C ASP A 21 -12.22 4.82 0.36
N GLY A 22 -10.90 4.89 0.16
CA GLY A 22 -10.01 5.78 0.88
C GLY A 22 -9.35 5.18 2.13
N ALA A 23 -9.65 3.92 2.46
CA ALA A 23 -8.96 3.21 3.54
C ALA A 23 -7.46 3.04 3.24
N HIS A 24 -6.60 3.41 4.20
CA HIS A 24 -5.15 3.30 4.07
C HIS A 24 -4.68 1.85 4.30
N VAL A 25 -3.84 1.33 3.41
CA VAL A 25 -3.37 -0.08 3.47
C VAL A 25 -1.84 -0.21 3.53
N GLY A 26 -1.12 0.92 3.49
CA GLY A 26 0.33 0.94 3.60
C GLY A 26 0.96 2.12 2.88
N ASN A 27 2.29 2.20 2.95
CA ASN A 27 3.07 3.29 2.36
C ASN A 27 4.14 2.75 1.43
N LEU A 28 4.37 3.41 0.31
CA LEU A 28 5.64 3.34 -0.39
C LEU A 28 6.62 4.28 0.32
N LYS A 29 7.73 3.74 0.79
CA LYS A 29 8.81 4.51 1.41
C LYS A 29 10.08 4.39 0.57
N ARG A 30 10.69 5.52 0.23
CA ARG A 30 11.99 5.56 -0.42
C ARG A 30 13.09 5.22 0.58
N ILE A 31 13.90 4.22 0.25
CA ILE A 31 15.06 3.78 1.03
C ILE A 31 16.23 3.71 0.05
N GLY A 32 17.11 4.72 0.09
CA GLY A 32 18.10 4.93 -0.97
C GLY A 32 17.41 5.24 -2.30
N ASP A 33 17.74 4.47 -3.34
CA ASP A 33 17.15 4.61 -4.68
C ASP A 33 15.97 3.67 -4.93
N VAL A 34 15.56 2.88 -3.94
CA VAL A 34 14.46 1.92 -4.06
C VAL A 34 13.24 2.38 -3.28
N TRP A 35 12.06 2.18 -3.85
CA TRP A 35 10.80 2.33 -3.13
C TRP A 35 10.34 0.98 -2.59
N LYS A 36 10.01 0.91 -1.30
CA LYS A 36 9.49 -0.32 -0.68
C LYS A 36 8.08 -0.09 -0.16
N PHE A 37 7.19 -1.01 -0.46
CA PHE A 37 5.87 -1.05 0.16
C PHE A 37 5.99 -1.50 1.61
N LYS A 38 5.32 -0.78 2.49
CA LYS A 38 5.21 -1.04 3.92
C LYS A 38 3.73 -1.18 4.22
N ALA A 39 3.27 -2.44 4.22
CA ALA A 39 1.89 -2.78 4.59
C ALA A 39 1.55 -2.23 5.98
N VAL A 40 0.30 -1.80 6.12
CA VAL A 40 -0.28 -1.30 7.36
C VAL A 40 -1.67 -1.90 7.51
N GLY A 41 -1.94 -2.47 8.68
CA GLY A 41 -3.27 -2.81 9.14
C GLY A 41 -3.75 -1.86 10.23
N TYR A 42 -5.00 -2.03 10.62
CA TYR A 42 -5.58 -1.38 11.79
C TYR A 42 -6.37 -2.42 12.58
N ASP A 43 -6.15 -2.49 13.89
CA ASP A 43 -6.95 -3.32 14.79
C ASP A 43 -8.38 -2.74 14.94
N ALA A 44 -9.29 -3.49 15.57
CA ALA A 44 -10.65 -3.08 15.90
C ALA A 44 -10.73 -1.71 16.63
N ASN A 45 -9.69 -1.31 17.36
CA ASN A 45 -9.63 -0.01 18.03
C ASN A 45 -9.08 1.13 17.14
N GLY A 46 -8.79 0.85 15.87
CA GLY A 46 -8.14 1.79 14.94
C GLY A 46 -6.64 1.98 15.21
N ALA A 47 -6.03 1.13 16.06
CA ALA A 47 -4.60 1.18 16.33
C ALA A 47 -3.81 0.65 15.12
N LEU A 48 -2.74 1.37 14.76
CA LEU A 48 -1.88 1.02 13.63
C LEU A 48 -1.15 -0.31 13.88
N GLU A 49 -1.24 -1.23 12.93
CA GLU A 49 -0.53 -2.53 12.94
C GLU A 49 0.52 -2.55 11.81
N PRO A 50 1.81 -2.30 12.12
CA PRO A 50 2.88 -2.30 11.13
C PRO A 50 3.06 -3.69 10.52
N GLY A 51 3.06 -3.77 9.18
CA GLY A 51 3.18 -5.04 8.49
C GLY A 51 1.89 -5.86 8.46
N GLY A 52 0.82 -5.44 9.14
CA GLY A 52 -0.49 -6.08 9.07
C GLY A 52 -1.34 -5.62 7.87
N GLY A 53 -2.61 -5.96 7.91
CA GLY A 53 -3.62 -5.49 6.95
C GLY A 53 -3.74 -6.34 5.68
N PRO A 54 -4.58 -5.90 4.72
CA PRO A 54 -4.98 -6.71 3.57
C PRO A 54 -3.84 -6.99 2.57
N LEU A 55 -2.69 -6.30 2.70
CA LEU A 55 -1.54 -6.45 1.82
C LEU A 55 -0.28 -6.88 2.58
N THR A 56 -0.45 -7.56 3.73
CA THR A 56 0.67 -8.03 4.57
C THR A 56 1.70 -8.85 3.79
N ASP A 57 1.26 -9.76 2.91
CA ASP A 57 2.15 -10.60 2.10
C ASP A 57 2.97 -9.83 1.06
N GLN A 58 2.59 -8.58 0.77
CA GLN A 58 3.34 -7.71 -0.12
C GLN A 58 4.29 -6.78 0.65
N HIS A 59 4.41 -6.91 1.98
CA HIS A 59 5.32 -6.10 2.76
C HIS A 59 6.77 -6.25 2.25
N ASN A 60 7.45 -5.12 2.10
CA ASN A 60 8.76 -4.98 1.45
C ASN A 60 8.80 -5.17 -0.08
N ALA A 61 7.67 -5.35 -0.77
CA ALA A 61 7.66 -5.35 -2.24
C ALA A 61 8.34 -4.09 -2.78
N GLU A 62 9.24 -4.27 -3.75
CA GLU A 62 10.08 -3.21 -4.28
C GLU A 62 9.48 -2.61 -5.56
N PHE A 63 9.65 -1.30 -5.70
CA PHE A 63 9.16 -0.50 -6.81
C PHE A 63 10.28 0.44 -7.27
N THR A 64 10.31 0.72 -8.56
CA THR A 64 11.23 1.70 -9.16
C THR A 64 10.78 3.13 -8.89
N ALA A 65 9.47 3.36 -8.83
CA ALA A 65 8.86 4.66 -8.52
C ALA A 65 7.48 4.47 -7.85
N PRO A 66 6.93 5.48 -7.17
CA PRO A 66 5.58 5.46 -6.65
C PRO A 66 4.56 5.77 -7.76
N ASP A 67 4.49 4.87 -8.74
CA ASP A 67 3.63 4.96 -9.91
C ASP A 67 2.33 4.16 -9.71
N ALA A 68 1.18 4.75 -10.09
CA ALA A 68 -0.12 4.15 -9.86
C ALA A 68 -0.33 2.88 -10.68
N GLU A 69 0.13 2.83 -11.93
CA GLU A 69 -0.05 1.67 -12.81
C GLU A 69 0.72 0.46 -12.27
N THR A 70 2.01 0.63 -11.98
CA THR A 70 2.89 -0.42 -11.46
C THR A 70 2.43 -0.90 -10.08
N VAL A 71 1.98 0.02 -9.22
CA VAL A 71 1.45 -0.33 -7.89
C VAL A 71 0.17 -1.14 -8.01
N ASN A 72 -0.76 -0.73 -8.87
CA ASN A 72 -2.01 -1.47 -9.09
C ASN A 72 -1.75 -2.85 -9.70
N ALA A 73 -0.86 -2.94 -10.68
CA ALA A 73 -0.48 -4.21 -11.30
C ALA A 73 0.15 -5.19 -10.29
N ARG A 74 0.98 -4.69 -9.36
CA ARG A 74 1.67 -5.52 -8.37
C ARG A 74 0.82 -5.88 -7.16
N LEU A 75 0.11 -4.90 -6.59
CA LEU A 75 -0.61 -5.05 -5.32
C LEU A 75 -2.09 -5.38 -5.51
N GLY A 76 -2.71 -4.94 -6.61
CA GLY A 76 -4.13 -5.18 -6.89
C GLY A 76 -4.54 -6.66 -6.84
N PRO A 77 -3.77 -7.59 -7.44
CA PRO A 77 -4.08 -9.02 -7.38
C PRO A 77 -3.99 -9.63 -5.97
N ALA A 78 -3.24 -8.99 -5.06
CA ALA A 78 -3.08 -9.45 -3.69
C ALA A 78 -4.16 -8.93 -2.74
N LEU A 79 -5.04 -8.03 -3.20
CA LEU A 79 -6.16 -7.58 -2.40
C LEU A 79 -7.12 -8.75 -2.15
N PRO A 80 -7.46 -9.06 -0.89
CA PRO A 80 -8.42 -10.10 -0.60
C PRO A 80 -9.74 -9.73 -1.27
N GLY A 81 -10.37 -10.69 -1.95
CA GLY A 81 -11.74 -10.56 -2.46
C GLY A 81 -12.62 -10.06 -1.31
N ILE A 82 -13.03 -8.80 -1.38
CA ILE A 82 -14.10 -8.28 -0.53
C ILE A 82 -15.37 -8.98 -1.04
N GLY A 83 -15.67 -10.13 -0.42
CA GLY A 83 -16.94 -10.81 -0.55
C GLY A 83 -18.05 -10.06 0.17
#